data_AF-A0A8T4EEX9-F1
#
_entry.id   AF-A0A8T4EEX9-F1
#
_cell.length_a   1.000
_cell.length_b   1.000
_cell.length_c   1.000
_cell.angle_alpha   90.00
_cell.angle_beta   90.00
_cell.angle_gamma   90.00
#
_symmetry.space_group_name_H-M   'P 1'
#
loop_
_entity.id
_entity.type
_entity.pdbx_description
1 polymer ?
#
loop_
_entity_poly.entity_id
_entity_poly.type
_entity_poly.pdbx_seq_one_letter_code
_entity_poly.pdbx_strand_id
1 'polypeptide(L)' 'IKIELYRDNGLAIIKCGSCMLEVSLDSVNSLTEPVDVYGDFIDRFYKTKGVEV' A
#
# COMPACT_ATOMS: atom_id res chain seq x y z
N ILE A 1 -3.05 -1.41 10.74
CA ILE A 1 -2.76 -1.71 9.32
C ILE A 1 -1.74 -2.85 9.29
N LYS A 2 -1.90 -3.83 8.40
CA LYS A 2 -0.93 -4.89 8.13
C LYS A 2 -0.45 -4.75 6.67
N ILE A 3 0.85 -4.86 6.44
CA ILE A 3 1.46 -4.81 5.10
C ILE A 3 2.15 -6.15 4.84
N GLU A 4 1.81 -6.80 3.75
CA GLU A 4 2.39 -8.06 3.30
C GLU A 4 3.14 -7.80 1.99
N LEU A 5 4.44 -8.09 1.98
CA LEU A 5 5.33 -7.88 0.82
C LEU A 5 5.63 -9.21 0.14
N TYR A 6 5.24 -9.33 -1.12
CA TYR A 6 5.53 -10.45 -2.00
C TYR A 6 6.52 -9.99 -3.07
N ARG A 7 7.79 -9.82 -2.67
CA ARG A 7 8.86 -9.27 -3.53
C ARG A 7 9.07 -10.09 -4.81
N ASP A 8 8.97 -11.41 -4.72
CA ASP A 8 9.12 -12.32 -5.86
C ASP A 8 8.01 -12.13 -6.91
N ASN A 9 6.86 -11.61 -6.50
CA ASN A 9 5.70 -11.36 -7.35
C ASN A 9 5.52 -9.86 -7.69
N GLY A 10 6.42 -8.99 -7.22
CA GLY A 10 6.29 -7.54 -7.38
C GLY A 10 5.06 -6.93 -6.70
N LEU A 11 4.50 -7.60 -5.69
CA LEU A 11 3.20 -7.27 -5.11
C LEU A 11 3.30 -6.91 -3.61
N ALA A 12 2.53 -5.93 -3.18
CA ALA A 12 2.21 -5.68 -1.78
C ALA A 12 0.70 -5.75 -1.53
N ILE A 13 0.31 -6.24 -0.36
CA ILE A 13 -1.08 -6.23 0.10
C ILE A 13 -1.15 -5.46 1.41
N ILE A 14 -2.04 -4.48 1.48
CA ILE A 14 -2.31 -3.67 2.67
C ILE A 14 -3.71 -4.03 3.18
N LYS A 15 -3.78 -4.41 4.46
CA LYS A 15 -5.03 -4.77 5.13
C LYS A 15 -5.30 -3.85 6.33
N CYS A 16 -6.47 -3.23 6.38
CA CYS A 16 -6.94 -2.50 7.54
C CYS A 16 -7.85 -3.35 8.40
N GLY A 17 -7.37 -3.76 9.58
CA GLY A 17 -8.16 -4.50 10.55
C GLY A 17 -9.30 -3.72 11.21
N SER A 18 -9.41 -2.40 10.99
CA SER A 18 -10.46 -1.56 11.57
C SER A 18 -11.63 -1.29 10.63
N CYS A 19 -11.38 -1.18 9.33
CA CYS A 19 -12.42 -0.88 8.33
C CYS A 19 -12.53 -1.93 7.22
N MET A 20 -11.81 -3.06 7.35
CA MET A 20 -11.79 -4.17 6.39
C MET A 20 -11.33 -3.78 4.98
N LEU A 21 -10.61 -2.67 4.83
CA LEU A 21 -10.00 -2.25 3.56
C LEU A 21 -8.86 -3.20 3.20
N GLU A 22 -8.87 -3.71 1.98
CA GLU A 22 -7.77 -4.48 1.39
C GLU A 22 -7.37 -3.85 0.05
N VAL A 23 -6.08 -3.52 -0.11
CA VAL A 23 -5.54 -2.88 -1.31
C VAL A 23 -4.29 -3.62 -1.76
N SER A 24 -4.23 -3.91 -3.05
CA SER A 24 -3.09 -4.53 -3.72
C SER A 24 -2.29 -3.46 -4.47
N LEU A 25 -0.97 -3.44 -4.29
CA LEU A 25 -0.05 -2.53 -4.98
C LEU A 25 1.00 -3.33 -5.74
N ASP A 26 1.24 -2.95 -6.98
CA ASP A 26 2.02 -3.65 -8.00
C ASP A 26 3.43 -3.04 -8.25
N SER A 27 3.87 -2.11 -7.40
CA SER A 27 5.18 -1.43 -7.53
C SER A 27 6.19 -1.86 -6.47
N VAL A 28 6.30 -3.16 -6.19
CA VAL A 28 7.30 -3.69 -5.24
C VAL A 28 8.54 -4.18 -5.98
N ASN A 29 9.71 -3.76 -5.51
CA ASN A 29 11.01 -4.27 -5.95
C ASN A 29 11.82 -4.80 -4.75
N SER A 30 13.06 -5.23 -5.00
CA SER A 30 13.94 -5.82 -3.98
C SER A 30 14.36 -4.84 -2.87
N LEU A 31 14.34 -3.53 -3.15
CA LEU A 31 14.68 -2.47 -2.20
C LEU A 31 13.45 -1.88 -1.50
N THR A 32 12.24 -2.24 -1.94
CA THR A 32 11.01 -1.71 -1.35
C THR A 32 10.86 -2.15 0.11
N GLU A 33 10.66 -1.15 0.96
CA GLU A 33 10.37 -1.29 2.37
C GLU A 33 8.87 -1.13 2.65
N PRO A 34 8.37 -1.67 3.77
CA PRO A 34 6.96 -1.49 4.16
C PRO A 34 6.53 -0.02 4.27
N VAL A 35 7.45 0.88 4.62
CA VAL A 35 7.17 2.32 4.74
C VAL A 35 6.93 2.98 3.37
N ASP A 36 7.65 2.56 2.33
CA ASP A 36 7.44 3.05 0.96
C ASP A 36 6.04 2.69 0.47
N VAL A 37 5.65 1.44 0.71
CA VAL A 37 4.32 0.90 0.37
C VAL A 37 3.21 1.63 1.11
N TYR A 38 3.44 1.98 2.37
CA TYR A 38 2.50 2.80 3.14
C TYR A 38 2.36 4.21 2.56
N GLY A 39 3.46 4.85 2.15
CA GLY A 39 3.44 6.16 1.51
C GLY A 39 2.61 6.15 0.22
N ASP A 40 2.87 5.20 -0.69
CA ASP A 40 2.11 5.08 -1.95
C ASP A 40 0.62 4.81 -1.69
N PHE A 41 0.30 4.00 -0.67
CA PHE A 41 -1.08 3.79 -0.26
C PHE A 41 -1.78 5.08 0.19
N ILE A 42 -1.14 5.87 1.05
CA ILE A 42 -1.70 7.14 1.54
C ILE A 42 -1.92 8.08 0.36
N ASP A 43 -0.92 8.23 -0.50
CA ASP A 43 -1.02 9.08 -1.69
C ASP A 43 -2.19 8.66 -2.58
N ARG A 44 -2.31 7.37 -2.91
CA ARG A 44 -3.43 6.85 -3.72
C ARG A 44 -4.77 7.01 -3.02
N PHE A 45 -4.83 6.75 -1.72
CA PHE A 45 -6.05 6.83 -0.94
C PHE A 45 -6.59 8.27 -0.88
N TYR A 46 -5.74 9.25 -0.58
CA TYR A 46 -6.16 10.66 -0.48
C TYR A 46 -6.33 11.33 -1.85
N LYS A 47 -5.54 10.97 -2.86
CA LYS A 47 -5.79 11.40 -4.26
C LYS A 47 -7.15 10.92 -4.76
N THR A 48 -7.52 9.67 -4.48
CA THR A 48 -8.85 9.14 -4.86
C THR A 48 -9.98 9.88 -4.17
N LYS A 49 -9.75 10.42 -2.96
CA LYS A 49 -10.74 11.20 -2.23
C LYS A 49 -10.81 12.68 -2.62
N GLY A 50 -10.00 13.13 -3.58
CA GLY A 50 -9.93 14.54 -3.98
C GLY A 50 -9.49 15.46 -2.85
N VAL A 51 -8.81 14.92 -1.83
CA VAL A 51 -8.26 15.68 -0.71
C VAL A 51 -6.85 16.09 -1.11
N GLU A 52 -6.68 17.37 -1.43
CA GLU A 52 -5.36 17.98 -1.59
C GLU A 52 -4.72 18.10 -0.19
N VAL A 53 -3.64 17.35 0.04
CA VAL A 53 -2.81 17.41 1.27
C VAL A 53 -1.61 18.32 1.06
#